data_AF-A0A351XAT1-F1
#
_entry.id   AF-A0A351XAT1-F1
#
_cell.length_a   1.000
_cell.length_b   1.000
_cell.length_c   1.000
_cell.angle_alpha   90.00
_cell.angle_beta   90.00
_cell.angle_gamma   90.00
#
_symmetry.space_group_name_H-M   'P 1'
#
loop_
_entity.id
_entity.type
_entity.pdbx_description
1 polymer ?
#
loop_
_entity_poly.entity_id
_entity_poly.type
_entity_poly.pdbx_seq_one_letter_code
_entity_poly.pdbx_strand_id
1 'polypeptide(L)'
;MIRINEIKLSLDEDESLLKSKAAKQIKINEKYIEKLSIYKKSVDARHKDDVHFTYCVDVVISLDEEQIIKKCKSNKASIVKPYHYELPQNKRTSTFRPIVVGFGPAGMLAGLILAQAGAMPIILERGKDIDARQRDVNEFWTKRKLDEESNVQFGEGGAGTFSDGKLTTGIKSPYIRKVLEELYEAGAPEEILYSSKPHIGTDRLAIVVKNIRKKIERLGGEVRLECKLDKLYTANSAIQGVSYINKGKRCDIETDSVIMAIGHSARDTVEMLYSIGVEIIQKPFSVGARIEHPQSLINKAQYGEFAGHPKLGAADYKLSCHGLHERGAYTFCMCPG
;
A
#
# COMPACT_ATOMS: atom_id res chain seq x y z
N MET A 1 7.08 -22.00 -14.30
CA MET A 1 7.26 -20.66 -14.87
C MET A 1 8.72 -20.25 -14.74
N ILE A 2 9.28 -19.54 -15.72
CA ILE A 2 10.65 -19.01 -15.64
C ILE A 2 10.63 -17.50 -15.41
N ARG A 3 11.37 -17.03 -14.40
CA ARG A 3 11.66 -15.61 -14.17
C ARG A 3 12.96 -15.22 -14.84
N ILE A 4 12.93 -14.13 -15.61
CA ILE A 4 14.08 -13.59 -16.33
C ILE A 4 14.32 -12.16 -15.85
N ASN A 5 15.50 -11.90 -15.30
CA ASN A 5 15.90 -10.62 -14.73
C ASN A 5 16.73 -9.79 -15.71
N GLU A 6 16.76 -8.48 -15.47
CA GLU A 6 17.62 -7.50 -16.15
C GLU A 6 17.46 -7.43 -17.68
N ILE A 7 16.23 -7.57 -18.17
CA ILE A 7 15.94 -7.27 -19.58
C ILE A 7 15.92 -5.75 -19.73
N LYS A 8 16.82 -5.22 -20.57
CA LYS A 8 16.94 -3.78 -20.81
C LYS A 8 16.11 -3.35 -22.02
N LEU A 9 15.36 -2.27 -21.86
CA LEU A 9 14.81 -1.50 -22.97
C LEU A 9 15.27 -0.05 -22.86
N SER A 10 15.77 0.51 -23.97
CA SER A 10 16.01 1.95 -24.06
C SER A 10 14.70 2.73 -23.94
N LEU A 11 14.79 4.05 -23.79
CA LEU A 11 13.61 4.91 -23.69
C LEU A 11 12.79 4.94 -25.00
N ASP A 12 13.43 4.68 -26.14
CA ASP A 12 12.78 4.62 -27.45
C ASP A 12 12.19 3.24 -27.77
N GLU A 13 12.66 2.18 -27.10
CA GLU A 13 12.17 0.83 -27.28
C GLU A 13 10.79 0.63 -26.62
N ASP A 14 10.01 -0.28 -27.21
CA ASP A 14 8.65 -0.63 -26.78
C ASP A 14 8.62 -1.97 -26.02
N GLU A 15 7.66 -2.11 -25.10
CA GLU A 15 7.49 -3.33 -24.29
C GLU A 15 7.15 -4.58 -25.14
N SER A 16 6.68 -4.42 -26.38
CA SER A 16 6.53 -5.52 -27.35
C SER A 16 7.84 -6.28 -27.61
N LEU A 17 8.99 -5.64 -27.44
CA LEU A 17 10.30 -6.30 -27.57
C LEU A 17 10.64 -7.22 -26.40
N LEU A 18 9.95 -7.14 -25.26
CA LEU A 18 10.23 -7.95 -24.07
C LEU A 18 10.19 -9.44 -24.39
N LYS A 19 9.22 -9.89 -25.19
CA LYS A 19 9.06 -11.31 -25.54
C LYS A 19 10.27 -11.82 -26.33
N SER A 20 10.71 -11.06 -27.33
CA SER A 20 11.89 -11.38 -28.14
C SER A 20 13.19 -11.37 -27.33
N LYS A 21 13.36 -10.37 -26.43
CA LYS A 21 14.56 -10.25 -25.59
C LYS A 21 14.61 -11.34 -24.52
N ALA A 22 13.46 -11.68 -23.92
CA ALA A 22 13.32 -12.81 -23.01
C ALA A 22 13.73 -14.12 -23.69
N ALA A 23 13.19 -14.40 -24.88
CA ALA A 23 13.50 -15.62 -25.65
C ALA A 23 15.01 -15.74 -25.95
N LYS A 24 15.65 -14.64 -26.39
CA LYS A 24 17.10 -14.58 -26.62
C LYS A 24 17.89 -14.88 -25.34
N GLN A 25 17.48 -14.33 -24.20
CA GLN A 25 18.19 -14.49 -22.93
C GLN A 25 18.15 -15.93 -22.37
N ILE A 26 17.05 -16.67 -22.61
CA ILE A 26 16.95 -18.09 -22.24
C ILE A 26 17.27 -19.05 -23.40
N LYS A 27 17.71 -18.52 -24.54
CA LYS A 27 18.15 -19.27 -25.74
C LYS A 27 17.07 -20.20 -26.33
N ILE A 28 15.84 -19.72 -26.41
CA ILE A 28 14.73 -20.43 -27.08
C ILE A 28 14.13 -19.59 -28.21
N ASN A 29 13.36 -20.23 -29.08
CA ASN A 29 12.55 -19.51 -30.06
C ASN A 29 11.32 -18.87 -29.38
N GLU A 30 10.98 -17.65 -29.75
CA GLU A 30 9.84 -16.89 -29.21
C GLU A 30 8.50 -17.62 -29.28
N LYS A 31 8.31 -18.50 -30.28
CA LYS A 31 7.10 -19.32 -30.45
C LYS A 31 6.80 -20.24 -29.26
N TYR A 32 7.82 -20.57 -28.47
CA TYR A 32 7.67 -21.41 -27.28
C TYR A 32 7.23 -20.62 -26.04
N ILE A 33 7.20 -19.29 -26.10
CA ILE A 33 6.66 -18.45 -25.02
C ILE A 33 5.16 -18.27 -25.25
N GLU A 34 4.38 -18.91 -24.39
CA GLU A 34 2.91 -18.87 -24.41
C GLU A 34 2.38 -17.58 -23.78
N LYS A 35 2.95 -17.20 -22.63
CA LYS A 35 2.56 -16.02 -21.86
C LYS A 35 3.79 -15.31 -21.30
N LEU A 36 3.73 -13.98 -21.30
CA LEU A 36 4.69 -13.12 -20.62
C LEU A 36 3.93 -12.16 -19.72
N SER A 37 4.40 -11.99 -18.48
CA SER A 37 3.93 -10.98 -17.56
C SER A 37 5.10 -10.23 -16.93
N ILE A 38 4.96 -8.92 -16.76
CA ILE A 38 6.00 -8.11 -16.11
C ILE A 38 5.91 -8.38 -14.59
N TYR A 39 7.00 -8.88 -14.01
CA TYR A 39 7.12 -9.04 -12.57
C TYR A 39 7.65 -7.77 -11.91
N LYS A 40 8.60 -7.08 -12.56
CA LYS A 40 9.14 -5.81 -12.09
C LYS A 40 9.57 -4.91 -13.25
N LYS A 41 9.29 -3.62 -13.16
CA LYS A 41 9.81 -2.55 -14.03
C LYS A 41 10.55 -1.53 -13.17
N SER A 42 11.69 -1.04 -13.63
CA SER A 42 12.49 -0.03 -12.92
C SER A 42 13.18 0.89 -13.91
N VAL A 43 13.39 2.16 -13.53
CA VAL A 43 14.30 3.06 -14.24
C VAL A 43 15.70 2.86 -13.68
N ASP A 44 16.68 2.59 -14.53
CA ASP A 44 18.09 2.71 -14.21
C ASP A 44 18.59 4.05 -14.75
N ALA A 45 18.92 4.96 -13.83
CA ALA A 45 19.45 6.30 -14.14
C ALA A 45 20.77 6.55 -13.40
N ARG A 46 21.52 5.48 -13.07
CA ARG A 46 22.81 5.60 -12.37
C ARG A 46 23.87 6.31 -13.23
N HIS A 47 23.81 6.08 -14.54
CA HIS A 47 24.63 6.76 -15.53
C HIS A 47 23.72 7.68 -16.34
N LYS A 48 23.95 8.99 -16.26
CA LYS A 48 23.07 9.99 -16.89
C LYS A 48 23.07 9.91 -18.42
N ASP A 49 24.11 9.32 -19.01
CA ASP A 49 24.25 9.11 -20.45
C ASP A 49 23.62 7.78 -20.91
N ASP A 50 23.15 6.93 -19.99
CA ASP A 50 22.53 5.61 -20.25
C ASP A 50 21.31 5.40 -19.34
N VAL A 51 20.30 6.24 -19.50
CA VAL A 51 19.01 6.08 -18.81
C VAL A 51 18.15 5.07 -19.57
N HIS A 52 17.76 3.98 -18.92
CA HIS A 52 16.97 2.91 -19.54
C HIS A 52 16.01 2.24 -18.55
N PHE A 53 15.04 1.50 -19.09
CA PHE A 53 14.18 0.65 -18.28
C PHE A 53 14.79 -0.74 -18.11
N THR A 54 14.71 -1.24 -16.89
CA THR A 54 15.08 -2.61 -16.54
C THR A 54 13.85 -3.39 -16.14
N TYR A 55 13.63 -4.53 -16.79
CA TYR A 55 12.49 -5.42 -16.56
C TYR A 55 12.93 -6.75 -15.95
N CYS A 56 12.09 -7.24 -15.06
CA CYS A 56 12.02 -8.63 -14.66
C CYS A 56 10.69 -9.16 -15.18
N VAL A 57 10.73 -10.25 -15.95
CA VAL A 57 9.53 -10.85 -16.55
C VAL A 57 9.40 -12.29 -16.12
N ASP A 58 8.15 -12.71 -15.97
CA ASP A 58 7.77 -14.11 -15.78
C ASP A 58 7.22 -14.63 -17.11
N VAL A 59 7.76 -15.76 -17.57
CA VAL A 59 7.35 -16.42 -18.81
C VAL A 59 6.83 -17.83 -18.56
N VAL A 60 5.73 -18.16 -19.23
CA VAL A 60 5.20 -19.52 -19.34
C VAL A 60 5.62 -20.04 -20.71
N ILE A 61 6.22 -21.23 -20.74
CA ILE A 61 6.74 -21.84 -21.95
C ILE A 61 6.18 -23.23 -22.16
N SER A 62 6.07 -23.67 -23.42
CA SER A 62 5.60 -25.01 -23.81
C SER A 62 6.69 -26.10 -23.76
N LEU A 63 7.89 -25.76 -23.29
CA LEU A 63 9.04 -26.65 -23.19
C LEU A 63 9.33 -27.02 -21.73
N ASP A 64 10.18 -28.02 -21.53
CA ASP A 64 10.69 -28.39 -20.20
C ASP A 64 11.55 -27.26 -19.61
N GLU A 65 11.00 -26.59 -18.60
CA GLU A 65 11.62 -25.45 -17.93
C GLU A 65 12.96 -25.80 -17.25
N GLU A 66 13.07 -26.99 -16.64
CA GLU A 66 14.31 -27.44 -16.00
C GLU A 66 15.40 -27.64 -17.03
N GLN A 67 15.05 -28.25 -18.16
CA GLN A 67 15.98 -28.48 -19.25
C GLN A 67 16.48 -27.15 -19.83
N ILE A 68 15.59 -26.17 -20.02
CA ILE A 68 15.96 -24.84 -20.55
C ILE A 68 16.88 -24.11 -19.58
N ILE A 69 16.58 -24.06 -18.29
CA ILE A 69 17.44 -23.39 -17.30
C ILE A 69 18.81 -24.05 -17.18
N LYS A 70 18.86 -25.39 -17.15
CA LYS A 70 20.14 -26.15 -17.14
C LYS A 70 20.98 -25.86 -18.40
N LYS A 71 20.36 -25.72 -19.57
CA LYS A 71 21.04 -25.42 -20.85
C LYS A 71 21.47 -23.96 -20.98
N CYS A 72 20.65 -23.01 -20.55
CA CYS A 72 20.94 -21.59 -20.78
C CYS A 72 22.13 -21.09 -19.93
N LYS A 73 22.33 -21.69 -18.74
CA LYS A 73 23.38 -21.34 -17.75
C LYS A 73 23.45 -19.84 -17.43
N SER A 74 22.33 -19.12 -17.59
CA SER A 74 22.23 -17.70 -17.29
C SER A 74 21.96 -17.51 -15.80
N ASN A 75 22.75 -16.70 -15.11
CA ASN A 75 22.48 -16.28 -13.74
C ASN A 75 21.25 -15.36 -13.61
N LYS A 76 20.68 -14.94 -14.75
CA LYS A 76 19.53 -14.04 -14.81
C LYS A 76 18.20 -14.77 -14.98
N ALA A 77 18.20 -16.09 -15.16
CA ALA A 77 16.99 -16.87 -15.36
C ALA A 77 16.85 -17.95 -14.30
N SER A 78 15.68 -18.08 -13.70
CA SER A 78 15.41 -19.08 -12.65
C SER A 78 13.97 -19.57 -12.71
N ILE A 79 13.74 -20.84 -12.39
CA ILE A 79 12.38 -21.37 -12.19
C ILE A 79 11.79 -20.72 -10.95
N VAL A 80 10.54 -20.26 -11.07
CA VAL A 80 9.78 -19.69 -9.96
C VAL A 80 8.42 -20.36 -9.86
N LYS A 81 7.94 -20.49 -8.61
CA LYS A 81 6.56 -20.86 -8.34
C LYS A 81 5.71 -19.60 -8.29
N PRO A 82 4.53 -19.57 -8.93
CA PRO A 82 3.59 -18.48 -8.77
C PRO A 82 3.28 -18.25 -7.29
N TYR A 83 3.22 -16.99 -6.88
CA TYR A 83 2.78 -16.64 -5.53
C TYR A 83 1.31 -17.03 -5.36
N HIS A 84 0.99 -17.69 -4.25
CA HIS A 84 -0.37 -17.98 -3.85
C HIS A 84 -0.54 -17.58 -2.39
N TYR A 85 -1.52 -16.71 -2.11
CA TYR A 85 -1.88 -16.36 -0.75
C TYR A 85 -2.91 -17.36 -0.22
N GLU A 86 -2.53 -18.14 0.78
CA GLU A 86 -3.43 -19.04 1.48
C GLU A 86 -4.23 -18.25 2.52
N LEU A 87 -5.55 -18.20 2.34
CA LEU A 87 -6.45 -17.57 3.29
C LEU A 87 -6.54 -18.42 4.56
N PRO A 88 -6.42 -17.83 5.77
CA PRO A 88 -6.53 -18.58 7.00
C PRO A 88 -7.94 -19.16 7.17
N GLN A 89 -8.03 -20.42 7.61
CA GLN A 89 -9.29 -21.03 7.98
C GLN A 89 -9.87 -20.34 9.22
N ASN A 90 -11.14 -19.94 9.17
CA ASN A 90 -11.84 -19.45 10.34
C ASN A 90 -12.16 -20.61 11.29
N LYS A 91 -11.51 -20.61 12.45
CA LYS A 91 -11.70 -21.58 13.54
C LYS A 91 -12.38 -20.95 14.76
N ARG A 92 -12.98 -19.77 14.63
CA ARG A 92 -13.67 -19.10 15.74
C ARG A 92 -14.89 -19.93 16.17
N THR A 93 -14.98 -20.20 17.47
CA THR A 93 -16.15 -20.83 18.10
C THR A 93 -17.10 -19.79 18.70
N SER A 94 -16.61 -18.57 18.91
CA SER A 94 -17.41 -17.46 19.42
C SER A 94 -18.45 -17.00 18.43
N THR A 95 -19.66 -16.73 18.93
CA THR A 95 -20.74 -16.11 18.17
C THR A 95 -20.57 -14.60 18.04
N PHE A 96 -19.64 -13.99 18.80
CA PHE A 96 -19.39 -12.56 18.73
C PHE A 96 -18.52 -12.20 17.52
N ARG A 97 -18.96 -11.17 16.79
CA ARG A 97 -18.26 -10.63 15.62
C ARG A 97 -16.99 -9.88 16.08
N PRO A 98 -15.84 -10.08 15.43
CA PRO A 98 -14.63 -9.33 15.75
C PRO A 98 -14.79 -7.86 15.35
N ILE A 99 -14.26 -6.97 16.18
CA ILE A 99 -14.26 -5.53 15.94
C ILE A 99 -12.91 -5.09 15.38
N VAL A 100 -12.93 -4.20 14.38
CA VAL A 100 -11.75 -3.48 13.90
C VAL A 100 -11.98 -1.99 14.11
N VAL A 101 -11.07 -1.31 14.78
CA VAL A 101 -11.18 0.13 15.06
C VAL A 101 -10.24 0.90 14.14
N GLY A 102 -10.80 1.75 13.30
CA GLY A 102 -10.14 2.50 12.24
C GLY A 102 -10.24 1.83 10.87
N PHE A 103 -10.52 2.64 9.85
CA PHE A 103 -10.59 2.21 8.45
C PHE A 103 -9.51 2.85 7.58
N GLY A 104 -8.31 3.02 8.16
CA GLY A 104 -7.06 3.25 7.41
C GLY A 104 -6.53 1.96 6.76
N PRO A 105 -5.36 1.97 6.08
CA PRO A 105 -4.85 0.81 5.35
C PRO A 105 -4.75 -0.48 6.19
N ALA A 106 -4.32 -0.37 7.45
CA ALA A 106 -4.20 -1.51 8.36
C ALA A 106 -5.58 -2.10 8.72
N GLY A 107 -6.53 -1.27 9.14
CA GLY A 107 -7.87 -1.73 9.53
C GLY A 107 -8.70 -2.18 8.33
N MET A 108 -8.56 -1.50 7.20
CA MET A 108 -9.18 -1.88 5.93
C MET A 108 -8.73 -3.28 5.47
N LEU A 109 -7.43 -3.56 5.48
CA LEU A 109 -6.92 -4.89 5.12
C LEU A 109 -7.26 -5.95 6.18
N ALA A 110 -7.18 -5.62 7.47
CA ALA A 110 -7.58 -6.55 8.53
C ALA A 110 -9.06 -6.95 8.40
N GLY A 111 -9.94 -5.97 8.21
CA GLY A 111 -11.36 -6.18 7.98
C GLY A 111 -11.63 -6.98 6.69
N LEU A 112 -10.90 -6.71 5.61
CA LEU A 112 -11.01 -7.46 4.37
C LEU A 112 -10.63 -8.93 4.53
N ILE A 113 -9.49 -9.23 5.15
CA ILE A 113 -9.05 -10.61 5.36
C ILE A 113 -10.01 -11.35 6.31
N LEU A 114 -10.47 -10.69 7.38
CA LEU A 114 -11.49 -11.26 8.27
C LEU A 114 -12.79 -11.58 7.54
N ALA A 115 -13.27 -10.66 6.67
CA ALA A 115 -14.48 -10.88 5.88
C ALA A 115 -14.29 -12.01 4.85
N GLN A 116 -13.15 -12.07 4.17
CA GLN A 116 -12.81 -13.17 3.26
C GLN A 116 -12.81 -14.53 3.97
N ALA A 117 -12.28 -14.57 5.20
CA ALA A 117 -12.29 -15.76 6.04
C ALA A 117 -13.69 -16.09 6.62
N GLY A 118 -14.72 -15.29 6.35
CA GLY A 118 -16.08 -15.50 6.86
C GLY A 118 -16.25 -15.14 8.34
N ALA A 119 -15.36 -14.33 8.91
CA ALA A 119 -15.47 -13.88 10.31
C ALA A 119 -16.45 -12.71 10.50
N MET A 120 -17.02 -12.17 9.41
CA MET A 120 -18.04 -11.10 9.42
C MET A 120 -17.69 -9.93 10.35
N PRO A 121 -16.52 -9.25 10.18
CA PRO A 121 -16.08 -8.21 11.12
C PRO A 121 -17.02 -7.00 11.14
N ILE A 122 -17.03 -6.28 12.25
CA ILE A 122 -17.60 -4.92 12.34
C ILE A 122 -16.42 -3.94 12.42
N ILE A 123 -16.36 -2.98 11.51
CA ILE A 123 -15.33 -1.95 11.46
C ILE A 123 -15.95 -0.63 11.94
N LEU A 124 -15.31 0.01 12.92
CA LEU A 124 -15.69 1.32 13.44
C LEU A 124 -14.71 2.37 12.95
N GLU A 125 -15.16 3.35 12.18
CA GLU A 125 -14.36 4.49 11.73
C GLU A 125 -14.97 5.79 12.25
N ARG A 126 -14.15 6.62 12.89
CA ARG A 126 -14.61 7.87 13.52
C ARG A 126 -15.05 8.91 12.51
N GLY A 127 -14.38 8.98 11.36
CA GLY A 127 -14.68 9.97 10.34
C GLY A 127 -15.70 9.53 9.30
N LYS A 128 -15.94 10.42 8.34
CA LYS A 128 -17.00 10.28 7.34
C LYS A 128 -16.58 9.41 6.15
N ASP A 129 -17.55 9.11 5.29
CA ASP A 129 -17.30 8.54 3.97
C ASP A 129 -16.40 9.47 3.14
N ILE A 130 -15.74 8.92 2.13
CA ILE A 130 -14.72 9.64 1.40
C ILE A 130 -15.26 10.89 0.68
N ASP A 131 -16.51 10.90 0.20
CA ASP A 131 -17.05 12.06 -0.51
C ASP A 131 -17.34 13.21 0.45
N ALA A 132 -17.94 12.91 1.60
CA ALA A 132 -18.14 13.90 2.66
C ALA A 132 -16.82 14.40 3.23
N ARG A 133 -15.89 13.48 3.48
CA ARG A 133 -14.54 13.80 3.97
C ARG A 133 -13.77 14.72 3.01
N GLN A 134 -13.89 14.50 1.70
CA GLN A 134 -13.23 15.36 0.69
C GLN A 134 -13.77 16.80 0.74
N ARG A 135 -15.07 16.96 0.97
CA ARG A 135 -15.69 18.28 1.17
C ARG A 135 -15.18 18.96 2.44
N ASP A 136 -15.11 18.24 3.56
CA ASP A 136 -14.62 18.79 4.83
C ASP A 136 -13.15 19.21 4.75
N VAL A 137 -12.29 18.37 4.12
CA VAL A 137 -10.88 18.69 3.90
C VAL A 137 -10.71 19.91 3.00
N ASN A 138 -11.51 20.00 1.93
CA ASN A 138 -11.48 21.18 1.05
C ASN A 138 -11.99 22.43 1.78
N GLU A 139 -13.01 22.33 2.62
CA GLU A 139 -13.50 23.43 3.44
C GLU A 139 -12.42 23.91 4.42
N PHE A 140 -11.65 23.00 5.01
CA PHE A 140 -10.49 23.36 5.82
C PHE A 140 -9.41 24.08 5.00
N TRP A 141 -9.03 23.57 3.83
CA TRP A 141 -7.99 24.18 3.01
C TRP A 141 -8.36 25.56 2.47
N THR A 142 -9.61 25.75 2.08
CA THR A 142 -10.08 26.99 1.45
C THR A 142 -10.62 28.02 2.45
N LYS A 143 -11.31 27.57 3.50
CA LYS A 143 -12.02 28.44 4.46
C LYS A 143 -11.47 28.36 5.88
N ARG A 144 -10.44 27.53 6.13
CA ARG A 144 -9.83 27.34 7.48
C ARG A 144 -10.79 26.82 8.54
N LYS A 145 -11.87 26.14 8.12
CA LYS A 145 -12.82 25.48 9.02
C LYS A 145 -12.47 24.02 9.17
N LEU A 146 -11.90 23.66 10.32
CA LEU A 146 -11.51 22.29 10.64
C LEU A 146 -12.68 21.52 11.24
N ASP A 147 -12.93 20.32 10.72
CA ASP A 147 -13.70 19.27 11.39
C ASP A 147 -12.71 18.29 12.04
N GLU A 148 -12.71 18.21 13.36
CA GLU A 148 -11.76 17.37 14.13
C GLU A 148 -12.01 15.86 13.95
N GLU A 149 -13.19 15.47 13.49
CA GLU A 149 -13.56 14.07 13.25
C GLU A 149 -13.48 13.69 11.76
N SER A 150 -13.44 14.67 10.84
CA SER A 150 -13.37 14.45 9.39
C SER A 150 -12.31 15.36 8.75
N ASN A 151 -11.11 14.83 8.57
CA ASN A 151 -9.95 15.60 8.10
C ASN A 151 -8.91 14.71 7.40
N VAL A 152 -7.73 15.28 7.11
CA VAL A 152 -6.62 14.57 6.44
C VAL A 152 -6.22 13.30 7.19
N GLN A 153 -6.43 13.22 8.51
CA GLN A 153 -6.08 12.05 9.33
C GLN A 153 -7.23 11.06 9.47
N PHE A 154 -8.46 11.55 9.67
CA PHE A 154 -9.61 10.72 10.06
C PHE A 154 -10.71 10.67 9.00
N GLY A 155 -11.33 9.49 8.87
CA GLY A 155 -12.36 9.15 7.88
C GLY A 155 -11.95 8.01 6.95
N GLU A 156 -12.84 7.67 6.01
CA GLU A 156 -12.69 6.51 5.13
C GLU A 156 -11.33 6.50 4.41
N GLY A 157 -10.55 5.42 4.61
CA GLY A 157 -9.19 5.22 4.08
C GLY A 157 -8.06 5.80 4.94
N GLY A 158 -8.38 6.48 6.05
CA GLY A 158 -7.43 7.03 7.00
C GLY A 158 -6.46 8.05 6.39
N ALA A 159 -5.26 8.17 6.95
CA ALA A 159 -4.25 9.13 6.50
C ALA A 159 -3.70 8.86 5.09
N GLY A 160 -3.85 7.64 4.57
CA GLY A 160 -3.33 7.27 3.25
C GLY A 160 -4.10 7.91 2.09
N THR A 161 -5.38 8.23 2.28
CA THR A 161 -6.29 8.76 1.26
C THR A 161 -5.81 10.05 0.60
N PHE A 162 -5.31 11.01 1.40
CA PHE A 162 -4.88 12.33 0.92
C PHE A 162 -3.36 12.37 0.73
N SER A 163 -2.83 11.35 0.07
CA SER A 163 -1.40 11.22 -0.22
C SER A 163 -1.19 10.84 -1.68
N ASP A 164 0.06 10.94 -2.13
CA ASP A 164 0.49 10.42 -3.44
C ASP A 164 0.26 8.90 -3.61
N GLY A 165 -0.06 8.19 -2.52
CA GLY A 165 -0.40 6.78 -2.56
C GLY A 165 0.79 5.89 -2.88
N LYS A 166 1.98 6.28 -2.44
CA LYS A 166 3.21 5.50 -2.61
C LYS A 166 3.14 4.19 -1.83
N LEU A 167 3.35 3.08 -2.54
CA LEU A 167 3.28 1.73 -1.96
C LEU A 167 4.67 1.10 -1.76
N THR A 168 5.73 1.89 -1.85
CA THR A 168 7.10 1.42 -1.61
C THR A 168 7.30 1.02 -0.15
N THR A 169 7.91 -0.14 0.07
CA THR A 169 8.26 -0.65 1.40
C THR A 169 9.71 -1.12 1.45
N GLY A 170 10.35 -0.98 2.61
CA GLY A 170 11.72 -1.44 2.85
C GLY A 170 11.83 -2.87 3.37
N ILE A 171 10.71 -3.56 3.57
CA ILE A 171 10.68 -4.91 4.14
C ILE A 171 10.54 -5.97 3.06
N LYS A 172 11.02 -7.19 3.36
CA LYS A 172 10.71 -8.39 2.59
C LYS A 172 9.55 -9.10 3.28
N SER A 173 8.36 -9.05 2.67
CA SER A 173 7.18 -9.74 3.19
C SER A 173 6.42 -10.43 2.06
N PRO A 174 6.00 -11.69 2.23
CA PRO A 174 5.19 -12.38 1.23
C PRO A 174 3.84 -11.69 1.01
N TYR A 175 3.31 -11.01 2.02
CA TYR A 175 1.99 -10.37 1.97
C TYR A 175 1.93 -9.11 1.09
N ILE A 176 3.07 -8.54 0.69
CA ILE A 176 3.12 -7.36 -0.18
C ILE A 176 2.32 -7.63 -1.46
N ARG A 177 2.52 -8.81 -2.06
CA ARG A 177 1.85 -9.16 -3.31
C ARG A 177 0.33 -9.22 -3.12
N LYS A 178 -0.14 -9.83 -2.03
CA LYS A 178 -1.56 -9.88 -1.69
C LYS A 178 -2.17 -8.49 -1.54
N VAL A 179 -1.47 -7.57 -0.87
CA VAL A 179 -1.95 -6.19 -0.70
C VAL A 179 -2.07 -5.48 -2.06
N LEU A 180 -1.06 -5.60 -2.93
CA LEU A 180 -1.10 -4.97 -4.26
C LEU A 180 -2.22 -5.55 -5.13
N GLU A 181 -2.45 -6.86 -5.07
CA GLU A 181 -3.55 -7.53 -5.79
C GLU A 181 -4.92 -7.04 -5.29
N GLU A 182 -5.13 -6.91 -3.99
CA GLU A 182 -6.39 -6.38 -3.44
C GLU A 182 -6.65 -4.92 -3.84
N LEU A 183 -5.60 -4.10 -3.89
CA LEU A 183 -5.70 -2.71 -4.35
C LEU A 183 -6.01 -2.65 -5.85
N TYR A 184 -5.37 -3.49 -6.67
CA TYR A 184 -5.63 -3.60 -8.10
C TYR A 184 -7.06 -4.06 -8.39
N GLU A 185 -7.53 -5.13 -7.73
CA GLU A 185 -8.91 -5.62 -7.84
C GLU A 185 -9.94 -4.57 -7.41
N ALA A 186 -9.56 -3.66 -6.51
CA ALA A 186 -10.38 -2.54 -6.08
C ALA A 186 -10.30 -1.31 -7.01
N GLY A 187 -9.53 -1.35 -8.10
CA GLY A 187 -9.47 -0.31 -9.12
C GLY A 187 -8.19 0.52 -9.16
N ALA A 188 -7.14 0.11 -8.46
CA ALA A 188 -5.82 0.73 -8.62
C ALA A 188 -5.22 0.42 -10.01
N PRO A 189 -4.31 1.25 -10.55
CA PRO A 189 -3.66 0.98 -11.84
C PRO A 189 -2.91 -0.37 -11.82
N GLU A 190 -2.95 -1.12 -12.93
CA GLU A 190 -2.20 -2.40 -13.05
C GLU A 190 -0.70 -2.23 -12.80
N GLU A 191 -0.15 -1.05 -13.13
CA GLU A 191 1.25 -0.71 -12.92
C GLU A 191 1.72 -0.91 -11.47
N ILE A 192 0.84 -0.81 -10.46
CA ILE A 192 1.24 -1.04 -9.07
C ILE A 192 1.76 -2.47 -8.81
N LEU A 193 1.37 -3.42 -9.67
CA LEU A 193 1.75 -4.83 -9.53
C LEU A 193 3.20 -5.10 -9.93
N TYR A 194 3.81 -4.21 -10.72
CA TYR A 194 5.15 -4.44 -11.27
C TYR A 194 6.08 -3.23 -11.19
N SER A 195 5.59 -2.00 -11.03
CA SER A 195 6.47 -0.84 -10.87
C SER A 195 7.32 -0.98 -9.60
N SER A 196 8.60 -0.59 -9.66
CA SER A 196 9.47 -0.57 -8.49
C SER A 196 9.18 0.58 -7.53
N LYS A 197 8.51 1.62 -8.02
CA LYS A 197 8.04 2.77 -7.25
C LYS A 197 6.54 2.95 -7.49
N PRO A 198 5.72 1.97 -7.09
CA PRO A 198 4.30 1.99 -7.36
C PRO A 198 3.62 3.11 -6.57
N HIS A 199 2.72 3.81 -7.25
CA HIS A 199 1.85 4.82 -6.66
C HIS A 199 0.46 4.70 -7.28
N ILE A 200 -0.57 5.07 -6.52
CA ILE A 200 -1.97 5.02 -6.98
C ILE A 200 -2.43 6.38 -7.48
N GLY A 201 -1.98 7.46 -6.83
CA GLY A 201 -2.52 8.81 -6.99
C GLY A 201 -3.80 9.04 -6.19
N THR A 202 -3.97 10.27 -5.68
CA THR A 202 -5.06 10.67 -4.78
C THR A 202 -6.45 10.38 -5.34
N ASP A 203 -6.70 10.71 -6.62
CA ASP A 203 -8.03 10.58 -7.22
C ASP A 203 -8.51 9.12 -7.29
N ARG A 204 -7.58 8.20 -7.55
CA ARG A 204 -7.88 6.76 -7.60
C ARG A 204 -7.98 6.14 -6.22
N LEU A 205 -7.28 6.67 -5.21
CA LEU A 205 -7.37 6.17 -3.84
C LEU A 205 -8.80 6.24 -3.29
N ALA A 206 -9.54 7.31 -3.58
CA ALA A 206 -10.94 7.42 -3.17
C ALA A 206 -11.81 6.28 -3.71
N ILE A 207 -11.59 5.90 -4.99
CA ILE A 207 -12.31 4.81 -5.65
C ILE A 207 -11.90 3.47 -5.03
N VAL A 208 -10.60 3.23 -4.86
CA VAL A 208 -10.05 2.00 -4.29
C VAL A 208 -10.59 1.74 -2.89
N VAL A 209 -10.55 2.73 -2.01
CA VAL A 209 -11.03 2.60 -0.63
C VAL A 209 -12.53 2.29 -0.59
N LYS A 210 -13.35 3.01 -1.37
CA LYS A 210 -14.79 2.73 -1.51
C LYS A 210 -15.07 1.31 -1.97
N ASN A 211 -14.31 0.84 -2.95
CA ASN A 211 -14.49 -0.50 -3.51
C ASN A 211 -14.09 -1.58 -2.51
N ILE A 212 -13.05 -1.36 -1.70
CA ILE A 212 -12.69 -2.28 -0.62
C ILE A 212 -13.78 -2.30 0.46
N ARG A 213 -14.32 -1.15 0.87
CA ARG A 213 -15.46 -1.11 1.81
C ARG A 213 -16.63 -1.93 1.29
N LYS A 214 -17.06 -1.69 0.04
CA LYS A 214 -18.14 -2.45 -0.60
C LYS A 214 -17.83 -3.95 -0.71
N LYS A 215 -16.55 -4.32 -0.94
CA LYS A 215 -16.11 -5.72 -0.96
C LYS A 215 -16.25 -6.36 0.42
N ILE A 216 -15.86 -5.67 1.49
CA ILE A 216 -16.05 -6.11 2.88
C ILE A 216 -17.53 -6.32 3.19
N GLU A 217 -18.38 -5.34 2.85
CA GLU A 217 -19.83 -5.39 3.07
C GLU A 217 -20.48 -6.59 2.35
N ARG A 218 -20.12 -6.81 1.07
CA ARG A 218 -20.60 -7.95 0.29
C ARG A 218 -20.16 -9.31 0.84
N LEU A 219 -19.03 -9.36 1.55
CA LEU A 219 -18.52 -10.56 2.21
C LEU A 219 -19.09 -10.75 3.62
N GLY A 220 -20.10 -9.96 4.02
CA GLY A 220 -20.76 -10.07 5.33
C GLY A 220 -20.09 -9.28 6.45
N GLY A 221 -19.04 -8.51 6.15
CA GLY A 221 -18.52 -7.50 7.07
C GLY A 221 -19.46 -6.29 7.15
N GLU A 222 -19.24 -5.42 8.13
CA GLU A 222 -19.98 -4.18 8.31
C GLU A 222 -19.01 -3.04 8.56
N VAL A 223 -19.16 -1.91 7.86
CA VAL A 223 -18.31 -0.73 8.07
C VAL A 223 -19.18 0.43 8.55
N ARG A 224 -19.01 0.79 9.81
CA ARG A 224 -19.74 1.90 10.46
C ARG A 224 -18.86 3.14 10.48
N LEU A 225 -19.19 4.08 9.60
CA LEU A 225 -18.59 5.41 9.56
C LEU A 225 -19.23 6.32 10.62
N GLU A 226 -18.59 7.44 10.94
CA GLU A 226 -19.04 8.37 11.99
C GLU A 226 -19.24 7.67 13.35
N CYS A 227 -18.45 6.63 13.62
CA CYS A 227 -18.52 5.79 14.82
C CYS A 227 -17.17 5.78 15.53
N LYS A 228 -16.97 6.73 16.44
CA LYS A 228 -15.73 6.88 17.21
C LYS A 228 -15.71 5.92 18.39
N LEU A 229 -14.68 5.07 18.50
CA LEU A 229 -14.46 4.27 19.70
C LEU A 229 -14.32 5.19 20.93
N ASP A 230 -15.00 4.83 22.01
CA ASP A 230 -15.06 5.62 23.24
C ASP A 230 -14.58 4.83 24.45
N LYS A 231 -14.90 3.53 24.53
CA LYS A 231 -14.48 2.69 25.66
C LYS A 231 -14.26 1.24 25.25
N LEU A 232 -13.30 0.58 25.91
CA LEU A 232 -13.18 -0.88 25.90
C LEU A 232 -13.72 -1.44 27.23
N TYR A 233 -14.51 -2.50 27.14
CA TYR A 233 -14.94 -3.26 28.30
C TYR A 233 -14.04 -4.48 28.44
N THR A 234 -13.36 -4.58 29.58
CA THR A 234 -12.50 -5.71 29.92
C THR A 234 -12.93 -6.31 31.25
N ALA A 235 -12.83 -7.63 31.35
CA ALA A 235 -13.01 -8.38 32.58
C ALA A 235 -11.99 -9.53 32.59
N ASN A 236 -11.29 -9.73 33.72
CA ASN A 236 -10.26 -10.76 33.86
C ASN A 236 -9.21 -10.72 32.72
N SER A 237 -8.76 -9.52 32.35
CA SER A 237 -7.82 -9.27 31.25
C SER A 237 -8.29 -9.73 29.86
N ALA A 238 -9.58 -9.99 29.68
CA ALA A 238 -10.20 -10.34 28.41
C ALA A 238 -11.19 -9.25 27.97
N ILE A 239 -11.24 -8.97 26.67
CA ILE A 239 -12.22 -8.06 26.07
C ILE A 239 -13.61 -8.69 26.16
N GLN A 240 -14.60 -7.89 26.55
CA GLN A 240 -16.02 -8.27 26.64
C GLN A 240 -16.90 -7.43 25.70
N GLY A 241 -16.40 -6.27 25.26
CA GLY A 241 -17.14 -5.40 24.37
C GLY A 241 -16.46 -4.05 24.16
N VAL A 242 -17.13 -3.21 23.38
CA VAL A 242 -16.72 -1.83 23.11
C VAL A 242 -17.91 -0.88 23.20
N SER A 243 -17.67 0.36 23.62
CA SER A 243 -18.58 1.49 23.38
C SER A 243 -18.04 2.36 22.26
N TYR A 244 -18.94 2.90 21.45
CA TYR A 244 -18.62 3.93 20.48
C TYR A 244 -19.66 5.05 20.48
N ILE A 245 -19.27 6.23 20.03
CA ILE A 245 -20.14 7.39 19.84
C ILE A 245 -20.50 7.50 18.36
N ASN A 246 -21.80 7.57 18.07
CA ASN A 246 -22.34 7.92 16.76
C ASN A 246 -23.33 9.07 16.93
N LYS A 247 -23.03 10.22 16.29
CA LYS A 247 -23.86 11.44 16.36
C LYS A 247 -24.25 11.84 17.79
N GLY A 248 -23.27 11.78 18.70
CA GLY A 248 -23.43 12.13 20.12
C GLY A 248 -24.12 11.07 20.99
N LYS A 249 -24.55 9.93 20.42
CA LYS A 249 -25.15 8.83 21.17
C LYS A 249 -24.13 7.72 21.40
N ARG A 250 -24.05 7.23 22.63
CA ARG A 250 -23.25 6.05 22.97
C ARG A 250 -24.00 4.79 22.56
N CYS A 251 -23.28 3.85 21.94
CA CYS A 251 -23.75 2.54 21.56
C CYS A 251 -22.75 1.50 22.03
N ASP A 252 -23.24 0.35 22.49
CA ASP A 252 -22.41 -0.76 22.98
C ASP A 252 -22.51 -1.96 22.04
N ILE A 253 -21.40 -2.70 21.91
CA ILE A 253 -21.32 -3.94 21.15
C ILE A 253 -20.53 -4.95 21.98
N GLU A 254 -21.13 -6.13 22.21
CA GLU A 254 -20.41 -7.26 22.79
C GLU A 254 -19.44 -7.86 21.78
N THR A 255 -18.21 -8.08 22.21
CA THR A 255 -17.17 -8.74 21.41
C THR A 255 -16.10 -9.31 22.31
N ASP A 256 -15.42 -10.35 21.85
CA ASP A 256 -14.27 -10.92 22.53
C ASP A 256 -12.93 -10.56 21.85
N SER A 257 -12.99 -9.83 20.74
CA SER A 257 -11.83 -9.61 19.87
C SER A 257 -11.89 -8.22 19.24
N VAL A 258 -10.85 -7.42 19.48
CA VAL A 258 -10.72 -6.07 18.93
C VAL A 258 -9.34 -5.90 18.29
N ILE A 259 -9.31 -5.43 17.05
CA ILE A 259 -8.09 -4.98 16.36
C ILE A 259 -8.03 -3.45 16.41
N MET A 260 -7.03 -2.91 17.09
CA MET A 260 -6.78 -1.47 17.18
C MET A 260 -5.93 -0.99 15.99
N ALA A 261 -6.58 -0.46 14.94
CA ALA A 261 -5.95 0.05 13.72
C ALA A 261 -6.14 1.58 13.58
N ILE A 262 -5.94 2.30 14.69
CA ILE A 262 -6.34 3.71 14.90
C ILE A 262 -5.39 4.77 14.31
N GLY A 263 -4.28 4.35 13.70
CA GLY A 263 -3.20 5.26 13.27
C GLY A 263 -2.49 5.91 14.46
N HIS A 264 -1.60 6.87 14.20
CA HIS A 264 -0.83 7.55 15.26
C HIS A 264 -1.47 8.88 15.73
N SER A 265 -2.56 9.32 15.08
CA SER A 265 -3.19 10.62 15.34
C SER A 265 -4.33 10.56 16.36
N ALA A 266 -4.85 9.37 16.68
CA ALA A 266 -5.95 9.15 17.62
C ALA A 266 -5.51 9.27 19.10
N ARG A 267 -5.06 10.47 19.49
CA ARG A 267 -4.52 10.77 20.82
C ARG A 267 -5.53 10.47 21.94
N ASP A 268 -6.78 10.87 21.74
CA ASP A 268 -7.91 10.57 22.62
C ASP A 268 -8.06 9.07 22.90
N THR A 269 -7.91 8.25 21.86
CA THR A 269 -7.98 6.78 22.01
C THR A 269 -6.75 6.23 22.73
N VAL A 270 -5.56 6.77 22.46
CA VAL A 270 -4.32 6.38 23.17
C VAL A 270 -4.41 6.74 24.66
N GLU A 271 -4.98 7.91 25.00
CA GLU A 271 -5.25 8.32 26.39
C GLU A 271 -6.26 7.39 27.07
N MET A 272 -7.33 6.98 26.36
CA MET A 272 -8.27 5.98 26.87
C MET A 272 -7.57 4.65 27.16
N LEU A 273 -6.75 4.15 26.24
CA LEU A 273 -5.97 2.92 26.43
C LEU A 273 -5.04 3.02 27.65
N TYR A 274 -4.35 4.15 27.80
CA TYR A 274 -3.51 4.43 28.96
C TYR A 274 -4.31 4.39 30.27
N SER A 275 -5.50 5.02 30.29
CA SER A 275 -6.35 5.12 31.49
C SER A 275 -6.88 3.77 31.97
N ILE A 276 -7.01 2.77 31.09
CA ILE A 276 -7.45 1.42 31.43
C ILE A 276 -6.27 0.46 31.69
N GLY A 277 -5.04 0.98 31.76
CA GLY A 277 -3.85 0.21 32.13
C GLY A 277 -3.19 -0.57 31.00
N VAL A 278 -3.46 -0.26 29.72
CA VAL A 278 -2.70 -0.83 28.60
C VAL A 278 -1.28 -0.29 28.62
N GLU A 279 -0.29 -1.19 28.48
CA GLU A 279 1.11 -0.80 28.40
C GLU A 279 1.39 0.04 27.15
N ILE A 280 1.92 1.25 27.34
CA ILE A 280 2.30 2.17 26.27
C ILE A 280 3.75 2.56 26.45
N ILE A 281 4.56 2.25 25.44
CA ILE A 281 6.01 2.49 25.44
C ILE A 281 6.34 3.64 24.50
N GLN A 282 7.15 4.58 24.96
CA GLN A 282 7.63 5.69 24.14
C GLN A 282 8.48 5.17 22.98
N LYS A 283 8.12 5.55 21.76
CA LYS A 283 8.84 5.17 20.53
C LYS A 283 9.49 6.41 19.91
N PRO A 284 10.81 6.38 19.60
CA PRO A 284 11.45 7.45 18.85
C PRO A 284 10.77 7.68 17.49
N PHE A 285 10.65 8.95 17.12
CA PHE A 285 10.11 9.40 15.83
C PHE A 285 10.89 10.61 15.32
N SER A 286 10.65 10.98 14.06
CA SER A 286 11.34 12.08 13.40
C SER A 286 10.41 13.26 13.16
N VAL A 287 10.97 14.46 13.22
CA VAL A 287 10.32 15.73 12.95
C VAL A 287 11.20 16.56 12.03
N GLY A 288 10.60 17.50 11.30
CA GLY A 288 11.30 18.35 10.36
C GLY A 288 10.35 19.30 9.64
N ALA A 289 10.79 19.79 8.48
CA ALA A 289 10.01 20.69 7.63
C ALA A 289 9.75 20.07 6.26
N ARG A 290 8.70 20.56 5.57
CA ARG A 290 8.54 20.37 4.13
C ARG A 290 9.47 21.34 3.40
N ILE A 291 10.17 20.84 2.40
CA ILE A 291 11.02 21.63 1.50
C ILE A 291 10.54 21.44 0.08
N GLU A 292 10.54 22.52 -0.70
CA GLU A 292 10.04 22.54 -2.08
C GLU A 292 11.12 23.11 -3.00
N HIS A 293 11.28 22.49 -4.17
CA HIS A 293 12.15 22.94 -5.24
C HIS A 293 11.40 22.81 -6.57
N PRO A 294 11.76 23.57 -7.61
CA PRO A 294 11.20 23.35 -8.94
C PRO A 294 11.44 21.90 -9.40
N GLN A 295 10.39 21.19 -9.82
CA GLN A 295 10.49 19.80 -10.29
C GLN A 295 11.48 19.66 -11.45
N SER A 296 11.63 20.69 -12.29
CA SER A 296 12.61 20.72 -13.39
C SER A 296 14.07 20.63 -12.92
N LEU A 297 14.38 21.19 -11.75
CA LEU A 297 15.71 21.07 -11.13
C LEU A 297 16.00 19.62 -10.77
N ILE A 298 15.04 18.95 -10.15
CA ILE A 298 15.16 17.54 -9.73
C ILE A 298 15.25 16.62 -10.95
N ASN A 299 14.42 16.85 -11.99
CA ASN A 299 14.47 16.07 -13.23
C ASN A 299 15.85 16.16 -13.90
N LYS A 300 16.43 17.36 -14.04
CA LYS A 300 17.78 17.53 -14.60
C LYS A 300 18.85 16.87 -13.73
N ALA A 301 18.73 16.97 -12.41
CA ALA A 301 19.68 16.38 -11.49
C ALA A 301 19.70 14.84 -11.57
N GLN A 302 18.53 14.20 -11.72
CA GLN A 302 18.39 12.74 -11.76
C GLN A 302 18.56 12.14 -13.16
N TYR A 303 17.98 12.76 -14.19
CA TYR A 303 17.89 12.19 -15.53
C TYR A 303 18.77 12.87 -16.58
N GLY A 304 19.48 13.95 -16.24
CA GLY A 304 20.37 14.65 -17.18
C GLY A 304 19.62 15.18 -18.40
N GLU A 305 20.11 14.85 -19.60
CA GLU A 305 19.50 15.27 -20.87
C GLU A 305 18.12 14.63 -21.10
N PHE A 306 17.84 13.49 -20.48
CA PHE A 306 16.55 12.78 -20.59
C PHE A 306 15.46 13.35 -19.69
N ALA A 307 15.71 14.45 -18.97
CA ALA A 307 14.78 15.04 -18.00
C ALA A 307 13.37 15.38 -18.53
N GLY A 308 13.22 15.58 -19.84
CA GLY A 308 11.94 15.84 -20.50
C GLY A 308 11.28 14.61 -21.12
N HIS A 309 11.87 13.42 -20.98
CA HIS A 309 11.38 12.24 -21.68
C HIS A 309 10.03 11.77 -21.10
N PRO A 310 8.96 11.65 -21.92
CA PRO A 310 7.60 11.42 -21.43
C PRO A 310 7.43 10.10 -20.67
N LYS A 311 8.23 9.06 -21.00
CA LYS A 311 8.17 7.76 -20.30
C LYS A 311 8.76 7.77 -18.87
N LEU A 312 9.59 8.75 -18.50
CA LEU A 312 10.30 8.75 -17.19
C LEU A 312 9.49 9.33 -16.03
N GLY A 313 8.45 10.11 -16.33
CA GLY A 313 7.66 10.82 -15.33
C GLY A 313 8.48 11.83 -14.52
N ALA A 314 7.91 12.29 -13.40
CA ALA A 314 8.57 13.22 -12.50
C ALA A 314 9.66 12.51 -11.68
N ALA A 315 10.87 13.08 -11.66
CA ALA A 315 11.99 12.53 -10.92
C ALA A 315 11.81 12.66 -9.41
N ASP A 316 12.49 11.78 -8.71
CA ASP A 316 12.32 11.51 -7.30
C ASP A 316 13.71 11.49 -6.64
N TYR A 317 13.81 11.67 -5.33
CA TYR A 317 15.10 11.57 -4.63
C TYR A 317 14.97 11.02 -3.21
N LYS A 318 16.05 10.40 -2.75
CA LYS A 318 16.24 9.96 -1.36
C LYS A 318 17.62 10.37 -0.89
N LEU A 319 17.67 11.21 0.13
CA LEU A 319 18.93 11.70 0.72
C LEU A 319 18.97 11.34 2.20
N SER A 320 20.18 11.12 2.69
CA SER A 320 20.50 10.98 4.10
C SER A 320 21.86 11.61 4.35
N CYS A 321 21.97 12.40 5.41
CA CYS A 321 23.24 12.95 5.88
C CYS A 321 23.40 12.69 7.39
N HIS A 322 24.64 12.51 7.81
CA HIS A 322 25.01 12.43 9.21
C HIS A 322 25.63 13.77 9.61
N GLY A 323 24.94 14.51 10.48
CA GLY A 323 25.43 15.80 10.95
C GLY A 323 26.60 15.66 11.92
N LEU A 324 27.31 16.77 12.17
CA LEU A 324 28.43 16.86 13.11
C LEU A 324 28.03 16.59 14.58
N HIS A 325 26.73 16.63 14.91
CA HIS A 325 26.20 16.53 16.27
C HIS A 325 25.33 15.27 16.48
N GLU A 326 25.76 14.12 15.93
CA GLU A 326 25.14 12.78 16.07
C GLU A 326 23.69 12.62 15.58
N ARG A 327 22.99 13.70 15.22
CA ARG A 327 21.67 13.66 14.60
C ARG A 327 21.81 13.64 13.08
N GLY A 328 21.30 12.58 12.46
CA GLY A 328 21.16 12.49 11.02
C GLY A 328 19.90 13.21 10.53
N ALA A 329 19.93 13.70 9.29
CA ALA A 329 18.76 14.16 8.57
C ALA A 329 18.56 13.30 7.32
N TYR A 330 17.31 13.11 6.92
CA TYR A 330 16.98 12.32 5.75
C TYR A 330 15.68 12.83 5.13
N THR A 331 15.49 12.52 3.85
CA THR A 331 14.26 12.88 3.15
C THR A 331 13.17 11.83 3.42
N PHE A 332 11.97 12.30 3.73
CA PHE A 332 10.83 11.45 4.04
C PHE A 332 9.60 11.90 3.25
N CYS A 333 8.84 10.92 2.74
CA CYS A 333 7.61 11.18 1.98
C CYS A 333 7.82 12.26 0.89
N MET A 334 8.94 12.18 0.17
CA MET A 334 9.22 13.04 -0.97
C MET A 334 8.13 12.79 -2.02
N CYS A 335 7.48 13.83 -2.54
CA CYS A 335 6.41 13.75 -3.54
C CYS A 335 6.87 14.50 -4.79
N PRO A 336 6.99 13.83 -5.95
CA PRO A 336 7.27 14.50 -7.21
C PRO A 336 6.07 15.32 -7.70
N GLY A 337 6.33 16.46 -8.32
CA GLY A 337 5.31 17.40 -8.84
C GLY A 337 4.92 18.50 -7.86
#